data_AF-A0A968SAY7-F1
#
_entry.id   AF-A0A968SAY7-F1
#
_cell.length_a   1.000
_cell.length_b   1.000
_cell.length_c   1.000
_cell.angle_alpha   90.00
_cell.angle_beta   90.00
_cell.angle_gamma   90.00
#
_symmetry.space_group_name_H-M   'P 1'
#
loop_
_entity.id
_entity.type
_entity.pdbx_description
1 polymer ?
#
loop_
_entity_poly.entity_id
_entity_poly.type
_entity_poly.pdbx_seq_one_letter_code
_entity_poly.pdbx_strand_id
1 'polypeptide(L)'
;MQAYKLQGKIAPSGELIISEAIDLPAGDVEIILLQKSTSTQKSAYSETSQLKSTQEKPEYNIDTLRELLKKGTPVSPDFDPDQAKWEYLKEKHNL
;
A
#
# COMPACT_ATOMS: atom_id res chain seq x y z
N MET A 1 -11.55 13.90 -21.52
CA MET A 1 -12.13 13.78 -20.17
C MET A 1 -11.34 14.69 -19.24
N GLN A 2 -12.01 15.46 -18.38
CA GLN A 2 -11.37 16.35 -17.41
C GLN A 2 -11.62 15.81 -16.01
N ALA A 3 -10.58 15.79 -15.17
CA ALA A 3 -10.68 15.33 -13.80
C ALA A 3 -10.45 16.50 -12.84
N TYR A 4 -11.22 16.54 -11.76
CA TYR A 4 -11.11 17.53 -10.71
C TYR A 4 -10.62 16.85 -9.44
N LYS A 5 -9.62 17.46 -8.80
CA LYS A 5 -9.13 17.00 -7.50
C LYS A 5 -9.82 17.82 -6.43
N LEU A 6 -10.64 17.14 -5.63
CA LEU A 6 -11.40 17.74 -4.54
C LEU A 6 -11.04 17.07 -3.23
N GLN A 7 -11.16 17.79 -2.12
CA GLN A 7 -11.01 17.20 -0.80
C GLN A 7 -12.37 16.75 -0.28
N GLY A 8 -12.53 15.43 -0.16
CA GLY A 8 -13.68 14.80 0.47
C GLY A 8 -13.27 14.05 1.73
N LYS A 9 -14.20 13.88 2.67
CA LYS A 9 -14.06 13.02 3.84
C LYS A 9 -15.17 11.99 3.88
N ILE A 10 -14.87 10.79 4.38
CA ILE A 10 -15.89 9.77 4.66
C ILE A 10 -16.39 10.00 6.09
N ALA A 11 -17.69 10.24 6.24
CA ALA A 11 -18.33 10.34 7.54
C ALA A 11 -18.41 8.98 8.23
N PRO A 12 -18.60 8.90 9.56
CA PRO A 12 -18.82 7.63 10.26
C PRO A 12 -20.01 6.81 9.74
N SER A 13 -20.98 7.47 9.09
CA SER A 13 -22.12 6.84 8.40
C SER A 13 -21.74 6.14 7.09
N GLY A 14 -20.52 6.35 6.57
CA GLY A 14 -20.06 5.86 5.27
C GLY A 14 -20.33 6.82 4.10
N GLU A 15 -20.90 8.00 4.36
CA GLU A 15 -21.19 9.01 3.33
C GLU A 15 -19.95 9.81 2.92
N LEU A 16 -19.77 10.04 1.61
CA LEU A 16 -18.75 10.95 1.08
C LEU A 16 -19.23 12.39 1.16
N ILE A 17 -18.57 13.20 1.97
CA ILE A 17 -18.87 14.63 2.12
C ILE A 17 -17.79 15.44 1.40
N ILE A 18 -18.20 16.23 0.41
CA ILE A 18 -17.38 17.23 -0.27
C ILE A 18 -17.92 18.61 0.13
N SER A 19 -17.12 19.38 0.86
CA SER A 19 -17.53 20.72 1.33
C SER A 19 -17.18 21.86 0.36
N GLU A 20 -16.45 21.55 -0.71
CA GLU A 20 -16.00 22.51 -1.70
C GLU A 20 -17.08 22.70 -2.78
N ALA A 21 -17.37 23.96 -3.15
CA ALA A 21 -18.25 24.26 -4.27
C ALA A 21 -17.53 23.92 -5.58
N ILE A 22 -18.25 23.29 -6.51
CA ILE A 22 -17.72 22.85 -7.80
C ILE A 22 -18.52 23.54 -8.90
N ASP A 23 -17.83 24.20 -9.80
CA ASP A 23 -18.43 24.80 -11.00
C ASP A 23 -18.32 23.83 -12.17
N LEU A 24 -19.32 22.97 -12.31
CA LEU A 24 -19.44 21.99 -13.38
C LEU A 24 -20.80 22.13 -14.06
N PRO A 25 -20.87 21.98 -15.40
CA PRO A 25 -22.16 21.92 -16.09
C PRO A 25 -22.96 20.69 -15.62
N ALA A 26 -24.29 20.80 -15.63
CA ALA A 26 -25.16 19.69 -15.26
C ALA A 26 -24.94 18.49 -16.21
N GLY A 27 -24.78 17.31 -15.63
CA GLY A 27 -24.55 16.06 -16.36
C GLY A 27 -24.08 14.95 -15.42
N ASP A 28 -23.92 13.75 -15.96
CA ASP A 28 -23.41 12.61 -15.20
C ASP A 28 -21.90 12.75 -14.98
N VAL A 29 -21.45 12.38 -13.77
CA VAL A 29 -20.04 12.41 -13.38
C VAL A 29 -19.62 11.10 -12.76
N GLU A 30 -18.38 10.69 -12.99
CA GLU A 30 -17.75 9.56 -12.33
C GLU A 30 -16.91 10.05 -11.14
N ILE A 31 -16.91 9.31 -10.04
CA ILE A 31 -16.17 9.64 -8.81
C ILE A 31 -15.08 8.60 -8.58
N ILE A 32 -13.83 9.06 -8.50
CA ILE A 32 -12.67 8.21 -8.16
C ILE A 32 -12.20 8.57 -6.74
N LEU A 33 -12.25 7.60 -5.83
CA LEU A 33 -11.83 7.78 -4.44
C LEU A 33 -10.38 7.32 -4.24
N LEU A 34 -9.50 8.26 -3.90
CA LEU A 34 -8.12 7.95 -3.49
C LEU A 34 -7.99 8.11 -1.97
N GLN A 35 -7.89 7.00 -1.25
CA GLN A 35 -7.65 7.01 0.19
C GLN A 35 -6.17 7.30 0.46
N LYS A 36 -5.89 8.39 1.17
CA LYS A 36 -4.55 8.61 1.73
C LYS A 36 -4.39 7.64 2.89
N SER A 37 -3.43 6.72 2.81
CA SER A 37 -3.08 5.83 3.91
C SER A 37 -2.44 6.62 5.04
N THR A 38 -3.25 7.22 5.91
CA THR A 38 -2.78 7.55 7.26
C THR A 38 -2.63 6.24 8.00
N SER A 39 -1.39 5.80 8.23
CA SER A 39 -1.08 4.70 9.13
C SER A 39 -1.96 4.86 10.38
N THR A 40 -2.77 3.85 10.70
CA THR A 40 -3.89 3.85 11.67
C THR A 40 -5.28 4.06 11.04
N GLN A 41 -5.72 3.08 10.25
CA GLN A 41 -6.98 2.37 10.50
C GLN A 41 -7.10 1.21 9.50
N LYS A 42 -6.92 -0.02 10.01
CA LYS A 42 -7.44 -1.23 9.38
C LYS A 42 -8.97 -1.08 9.30
N SER A 43 -9.48 -0.64 8.16
CA SER A 43 -10.90 -0.83 7.87
C SER A 43 -11.11 -2.30 7.53
N ALA A 44 -11.90 -2.96 8.36
CA ALA A 44 -12.40 -4.29 8.18
C ALA A 44 -13.28 -4.37 6.92
N TYR A 45 -12.63 -4.61 5.78
CA TYR A 45 -13.22 -5.40 4.71
C TYR A 45 -12.47 -6.73 4.70
N SER A 46 -13.26 -7.80 4.68
CA SER A 46 -12.87 -9.19 4.84
C SER A 46 -11.79 -9.62 3.85
N GLU A 47 -10.56 -9.70 4.34
CA GLU A 47 -9.64 -10.77 3.99
C GLU A 47 -9.16 -11.40 5.29
N THR A 48 -9.60 -12.63 5.55
CA THR A 48 -8.96 -13.54 6.49
C THR A 48 -7.54 -13.86 6.02
N SER A 49 -6.62 -12.93 6.20
CA SER A 49 -5.19 -13.19 6.21
C SER A 49 -4.69 -12.79 7.58
N GLN A 50 -5.00 -13.67 8.53
CA GLN A 50 -4.34 -13.70 9.81
C GLN A 50 -2.84 -13.80 9.53
N LEU A 51 -2.11 -12.70 9.67
CA LEU A 51 -0.69 -12.70 9.93
C LEU A 51 -0.48 -13.40 11.27
N LYS A 52 -0.54 -14.73 11.23
CA LYS A 52 0.07 -15.57 12.25
C LYS A 52 1.56 -15.35 12.07
N SER A 53 2.17 -14.68 13.04
CA SER A 53 3.60 -14.80 13.27
C SER A 53 3.87 -16.25 13.68
N THR A 54 4.02 -17.11 12.70
CA THR A 54 4.63 -18.42 12.85
C THR A 54 5.39 -18.60 11.55
N GLN A 55 6.69 -18.81 11.68
CA GLN A 55 7.63 -18.94 10.57
C GLN A 55 7.27 -20.14 9.71
N GLU A 56 6.32 -19.99 8.80
CA GLU A 56 6.03 -20.98 7.79
C GLU A 56 6.73 -20.55 6.51
N LYS A 57 7.78 -21.30 6.21
CA LYS A 57 8.62 -21.13 5.02
C LYS A 57 7.69 -21.18 3.81
N PRO A 58 7.65 -20.13 2.96
CA PRO A 58 6.75 -20.16 1.80
C PRO A 58 7.11 -21.34 0.90
N GLU A 59 6.22 -22.32 0.84
CA GLU A 59 6.34 -23.44 -0.09
C GLU A 59 5.88 -22.96 -1.46
N TYR A 60 6.82 -22.81 -2.36
CA TYR A 60 6.54 -22.48 -3.75
C TYR A 60 6.73 -23.79 -4.59
N ASN A 61 6.18 -23.86 -5.80
CA ASN A 61 6.08 -25.09 -6.62
C ASN A 61 7.24 -25.39 -7.60
N ILE A 62 8.21 -24.48 -7.74
CA ILE A 62 9.33 -24.53 -8.71
C ILE A 62 10.69 -24.81 -8.04
N ASP A 63 11.25 -26.03 -8.12
CA ASP A 63 12.41 -26.47 -7.31
C ASP A 63 13.58 -25.47 -7.15
N THR A 64 13.91 -24.71 -8.20
CA THR A 64 14.96 -23.67 -8.19
C THR A 64 14.75 -22.61 -7.13
N LEU A 65 13.49 -22.23 -6.85
CA LEU A 65 13.16 -21.25 -5.84
C LEU A 65 13.29 -21.81 -4.39
N ARG A 66 13.39 -23.15 -4.17
CA ARG A 66 13.42 -23.86 -2.82
C ARG A 66 14.85 -23.90 -2.48
N GLU A 67 15.65 -24.27 -3.45
CA GLU A 67 17.06 -24.17 -3.33
C GLU A 67 17.47 -22.73 -3.03
N LEU A 68 16.94 -21.74 -3.78
CA LEU A 68 17.22 -20.33 -3.51
C LEU A 68 16.75 -19.89 -2.12
N LEU A 69 15.52 -20.21 -1.72
CA LEU A 69 14.97 -19.84 -0.40
C LEU A 69 15.62 -20.59 0.76
N LYS A 70 16.11 -21.83 0.54
CA LYS A 70 16.87 -22.60 1.54
C LYS A 70 18.29 -22.07 1.70
N LYS A 71 18.89 -21.54 0.61
CA LYS A 71 20.26 -20.98 0.60
C LYS A 71 20.32 -19.53 1.04
N GLY A 72 19.24 -18.77 0.88
CA GLY A 72 19.17 -17.37 1.30
C GLY A 72 19.35 -17.23 2.81
N THR A 73 20.19 -16.29 3.24
CA THR A 73 20.28 -15.94 4.65
C THR A 73 19.00 -15.20 5.04
N PRO A 74 18.36 -15.58 6.16
CA PRO A 74 17.23 -14.81 6.67
C PRO A 74 17.66 -13.38 6.92
N VAL A 75 16.83 -12.45 6.48
CA VAL A 75 17.05 -11.01 6.69
C VAL A 75 16.98 -10.72 8.19
N SER A 76 17.90 -9.89 8.69
CA SER A 76 17.93 -9.49 10.10
C SER A 76 16.58 -8.86 10.49
N PRO A 77 16.04 -9.12 11.69
CA PRO A 77 14.82 -8.47 12.16
C PRO A 77 14.94 -6.94 12.26
N ASP A 78 16.16 -6.40 12.32
CA ASP A 78 16.45 -4.96 12.34
C ASP A 78 16.68 -4.37 10.93
N PHE A 79 16.42 -5.12 9.87
CA PHE A 79 16.64 -4.65 8.50
C PHE A 79 15.60 -3.59 8.11
N ASP A 80 16.07 -2.37 7.90
CA ASP A 80 15.28 -1.27 7.33
C ASP A 80 15.41 -1.26 5.79
N PRO A 81 14.36 -1.63 5.05
CA PRO A 81 14.38 -1.67 3.59
C PRO A 81 14.54 -0.28 2.96
N ASP A 82 14.04 0.76 3.63
CA ASP A 82 14.14 2.13 3.13
C ASP A 82 15.58 2.61 3.29
N GLN A 83 16.22 2.37 4.45
CA GLN A 83 17.63 2.68 4.65
C GLN A 83 18.53 1.96 3.64
N ALA A 84 18.33 0.65 3.43
CA ALA A 84 19.12 -0.11 2.47
C ALA A 84 18.99 0.43 1.04
N LYS A 85 17.78 0.85 0.66
CA LYS A 85 17.54 1.50 -0.64
C LYS A 85 18.24 2.85 -0.73
N TRP A 86 18.23 3.65 0.34
CA TRP A 86 18.94 4.92 0.40
C TRP A 86 20.45 4.75 0.29
N GLU A 87 21.02 3.78 1.00
CA GLU A 87 22.45 3.45 0.92
C GLU A 87 22.86 3.01 -0.50
N TYR A 88 22.05 2.14 -1.13
CA TYR A 88 22.26 1.73 -2.52
C TYR A 88 22.22 2.93 -3.48
N LEU A 89 21.22 3.81 -3.35
CA LEU A 89 21.11 4.99 -4.20
C LEU A 89 22.28 5.94 -3.99
N LYS A 90 22.74 6.08 -2.74
CA LYS A 90 23.92 6.89 -2.41
C LYS A 90 25.19 6.34 -3.05
N GLU A 91 25.41 5.03 -2.95
CA GLU A 91 26.57 4.36 -3.56
C GLU A 91 26.51 4.40 -5.09
N LYS A 92 25.34 4.20 -5.70
CA LYS A 92 25.18 4.17 -7.16
C LYS A 92 25.19 5.54 -7.82
N HIS A 93 24.68 6.55 -7.14
CA HIS A 93 24.52 7.89 -7.70
C HIS A 93 25.47 8.92 -7.08
N ASN A 94 26.42 8.49 -6.26
CA ASN A 94 27.40 9.34 -5.57
C ASN A 94 26.76 10.56 -4.89
N LEU A 95 25.63 10.33 -4.20
CA LEU A 95 24.89 11.36 -3.47
C LEU A 95 25.58 11.75 -2.14
#